data_AF-A0A518BDH3-F1
#
_entry.id   AF-A0A518BDH3-F1
#
_cell.length_a   1.000
_cell.length_b   1.000
_cell.length_c   1.000
_cell.angle_alpha   90.00
_cell.angle_beta   90.00
_cell.angle_gamma   90.00
#
_symmetry.space_group_name_H-M   'P 1'
#
loop_
_entity.id
_entity.type
_entity.pdbx_description
1 polymer ?
#
loop_
_entity_poly.entity_id
_entity_poly.type
_entity_poly.pdbx_seq_one_letter_code
_entity_poly.pdbx_strand_id
1 'polypeptide(L)'
;MSQGNDEQPFERGNLESPAYRQRLMRKLNCLIAVLEVACAKVRRSMDGPEPDLDRLTRIQKNLTQTLDVCKRAKGALERREQLPGDLPGQLAEISSLETLGGDDSDYVVRPHRGRMVEMQSASEADRFEQMGPISGDEFQGLDLEDLTRRLQDG
;
A
#
# COMPACT_ATOMS: atom_id res chain seq x y z
N MET A 1 35.12 0.55 17.52
CA MET A 1 33.87 -0.07 17.02
C MET A 1 33.23 0.93 16.06
N SER A 2 33.56 0.81 14.77
CA SER A 2 33.26 1.82 13.75
C SER A 2 31.76 1.83 13.41
N GLN A 3 31.01 2.79 13.96
CA GLN A 3 29.72 3.19 13.40
C GLN A 3 30.00 4.21 12.29
N GLY A 4 30.40 3.71 11.13
CA GLY A 4 30.58 4.52 9.92
C GLY A 4 29.24 4.76 9.27
N ASN A 5 28.89 6.03 9.09
CA ASN A 5 27.76 6.51 8.30
C ASN A 5 27.77 5.90 6.89
N ASP A 6 26.93 4.89 6.65
CA ASP A 6 26.36 4.65 5.32
C ASP A 6 25.28 5.74 5.06
N GLU A 7 25.66 7.03 5.15
CA GLU A 7 24.85 8.14 4.65
C GLU A 7 25.08 8.27 3.14
N GLN A 8 24.89 7.16 2.43
CA GLN A 8 24.62 7.29 1.00
C GLN A 8 23.27 8.03 0.86
N PRO A 9 23.16 8.99 -0.07
CA PRO A 9 21.91 9.64 -0.38
C PRO A 9 20.81 8.59 -0.55
N PHE A 10 19.59 8.91 -0.09
CA PHE A 10 18.46 8.02 -0.33
C PHE A 10 18.21 7.92 -1.84
N GLU A 11 18.43 6.74 -2.41
CA GLU A 11 18.00 6.39 -3.76
C GLU A 11 16.79 5.45 -3.66
N ARG A 12 15.81 5.61 -4.56
CA ARG A 12 14.59 4.77 -4.56
C ARG A 12 14.92 3.27 -4.66
N GLY A 13 15.99 2.91 -5.38
CA GLY A 13 16.49 1.53 -5.50
C GLY A 13 17.05 0.93 -4.21
N ASN A 14 17.41 1.74 -3.20
CA ASN A 14 17.92 1.21 -1.92
C ASN A 14 16.88 0.37 -1.17
N LEU A 15 15.60 0.60 -1.45
CA LEU A 15 14.50 -0.19 -0.88
C LEU A 15 14.41 -1.60 -1.46
N GLU A 16 15.08 -1.92 -2.56
CA GLU A 16 15.14 -3.28 -3.09
C GLU A 16 16.05 -4.17 -2.25
N SER A 17 17.10 -3.59 -1.66
CA SER A 17 18.04 -4.28 -0.77
C SER A 17 17.34 -4.77 0.52
N PRO A 18 17.28 -6.09 0.77
CA PRO A 18 16.68 -6.64 2.00
C PRO A 18 17.39 -6.15 3.25
N ALA A 19 18.71 -6.02 3.20
CA ALA A 19 19.52 -5.55 4.33
C ALA A 19 19.24 -4.07 4.64
N TYR A 20 19.07 -3.21 3.63
CA TYR A 20 18.69 -1.82 3.84
C TYR A 20 17.28 -1.71 4.44
N ARG A 21 16.30 -2.45 3.90
CA ARG A 21 14.94 -2.49 4.43
C ARG A 21 14.88 -2.94 5.89
N GLN A 22 15.58 -4.02 6.25
CA GLN A 22 15.64 -4.46 7.64
C GLN A 22 16.26 -3.39 8.57
N ARG A 23 17.33 -2.72 8.13
CA ARG A 23 17.92 -1.60 8.88
C ARG A 23 16.92 -0.45 9.06
N LEU A 24 16.21 -0.08 8.00
CA LEU A 24 15.19 0.96 8.04
C LEU A 24 14.02 0.57 8.95
N MET A 25 13.55 -0.67 8.88
CA MET A 25 12.48 -1.20 9.71
C MET A 25 12.83 -1.16 11.20
N ARG A 26 14.07 -1.52 11.56
CA ARG A 26 14.56 -1.40 12.95
C ARG A 26 14.57 0.07 13.41
N LYS A 27 15.08 0.98 12.58
CA LYS A 27 15.07 2.43 12.87
C LYS A 27 13.65 2.93 13.08
N LEU A 28 12.73 2.52 12.22
CA LEU A 28 11.32 2.93 12.27
C LEU A 28 10.60 2.38 13.51
N ASN A 29 10.80 1.10 13.85
CA ASN A 29 10.23 0.51 15.07
C ASN A 29 10.76 1.21 16.34
N CYS A 30 12.04 1.55 16.39
CA CYS A 30 12.61 2.31 17.51
C CYS A 30 11.98 3.71 17.62
N LEU A 31 11.85 4.42 16.50
CA LEU A 31 11.21 5.74 16.46
C LEU A 31 9.75 5.69 16.92
N ILE A 32 8.97 4.71 16.47
CA ILE A 32 7.59 4.50 16.91
C ILE A 32 7.53 4.32 18.43
N ALA A 33 8.37 3.46 19.01
CA ALA A 33 8.40 3.23 20.45
C ALA A 33 8.70 4.50 21.24
N VAL A 34 9.69 5.30 20.80
CA VAL A 34 10.04 6.58 21.43
C VAL A 34 8.88 7.58 21.35
N LEU A 35 8.21 7.67 20.20
CA LEU A 35 7.06 8.56 20.02
C LEU A 35 5.87 8.15 20.89
N GLU A 36 5.61 6.85 21.05
CA GLU A 36 4.54 6.36 21.94
C GLU A 36 4.81 6.71 23.41
N VAL A 37 6.05 6.55 23.86
CA VAL A 37 6.47 6.97 25.20
C VAL A 37 6.36 8.49 25.36
N ALA A 38 6.76 9.27 24.35
CA ALA A 38 6.64 10.73 24.37
C ALA A 38 5.17 11.17 24.46
N CYS A 39 4.27 10.58 23.68
CA CYS A 39 2.83 10.82 23.74
C CYS A 39 2.25 10.47 25.13
N ALA A 40 2.68 9.36 25.73
CA ALA A 40 2.28 9.00 27.09
C ALA A 40 2.79 10.01 28.13
N LYS A 41 4.03 10.48 27.99
CA LYS A 41 4.63 11.47 28.89
C LYS A 41 3.90 12.82 28.81
N VAL A 42 3.57 13.30 27.61
CA VAL A 42 2.82 14.55 27.41
C VAL A 42 1.44 14.47 28.03
N ARG A 43 0.71 13.35 27.85
CA ARG A 43 -0.58 13.13 28.52
C ARG A 43 -0.47 13.26 30.03
N ARG A 44 0.50 12.57 30.65
CA ARG A 44 0.75 12.69 32.09
C ARG A 44 1.14 14.11 32.52
N SER A 45 1.88 14.84 31.69
CA SER A 45 2.22 16.24 31.97
C SER A 45 1.01 17.17 31.91
N MET A 46 -0.03 16.84 31.14
CA MET A 46 -1.29 17.60 31.12
C MET A 46 -2.12 17.37 32.38
N ASP A 47 -2.00 16.21 33.03
CA ASP A 47 -2.68 15.88 34.29
C ASP A 47 -1.92 16.39 35.53
N GLY A 48 -0.74 17.00 35.33
CA GLY A 48 0.11 17.52 36.42
C GLY A 48 -0.36 18.86 36.98
N PRO A 49 0.27 19.34 38.07
CA PRO A 49 -0.03 20.67 38.64
C PRO A 49 0.45 21.79 37.70
N GLU A 50 -0.40 22.80 37.50
CA GLU A 50 -0.16 23.98 36.63
C GLU A 50 0.38 23.65 35.22
N PRO A 51 -0.35 22.84 34.43
CA PRO A 51 0.10 22.47 33.10
C PRO A 51 -0.06 23.64 32.12
N ASP A 52 0.97 23.89 31.31
CA ASP A 52 0.87 24.73 30.11
C ASP A 52 0.10 23.96 29.02
N LEU A 53 -1.23 23.97 29.15
CA LEU A 53 -2.15 23.19 28.31
C LEU A 53 -2.03 23.54 26.83
N ASP A 54 -1.84 24.81 26.50
CA ASP A 54 -1.75 25.26 25.11
C ASP A 54 -0.51 24.67 24.42
N ARG A 55 0.64 24.77 25.08
CA ARG A 55 1.89 24.18 24.57
C ARG A 55 1.80 22.67 24.52
N LEU A 56 1.30 22.02 25.58
CA LEU A 56 1.22 20.57 25.65
C LEU A 56 0.25 19.98 24.61
N THR A 57 -0.87 20.65 24.34
CA THR A 57 -1.83 20.23 23.29
C THR A 57 -1.19 20.29 21.91
N ARG A 58 -0.43 21.35 21.61
CA ARG A 58 0.30 21.47 20.33
C ARG A 58 1.36 20.38 20.19
N ILE A 59 2.12 20.13 21.26
CA ILE A 59 3.13 19.05 21.28
C ILE A 59 2.46 17.69 21.06
N GLN A 60 1.37 17.41 21.78
CA GLN A 60 0.62 16.16 21.65
C GLN A 60 0.14 15.93 20.21
N LYS A 61 -0.42 16.98 19.58
CA LYS A 61 -0.87 16.92 18.18
C LYS A 61 0.26 16.56 17.23
N ASN A 62 1.41 17.25 17.34
CA ASN A 62 2.56 17.01 16.47
C ASN A 62 3.13 15.60 16.65
N LEU A 63 3.28 15.14 17.90
CA LEU A 63 3.75 13.78 18.19
C LEU A 63 2.81 12.72 17.63
N THR A 64 1.49 12.91 17.80
CA THR A 64 0.47 11.98 17.28
C THR A 64 0.51 11.92 15.75
N GLN A 65 0.54 13.08 15.08
CA GLN A 65 0.64 13.14 13.62
C GLN A 65 1.93 12.47 13.10
N THR A 66 3.05 12.68 13.79
CA THR A 66 4.34 12.07 13.41
C THR A 66 4.31 10.56 13.61
N LEU A 67 3.71 10.08 14.70
CA LEU A 67 3.51 8.67 14.98
C LEU A 67 2.65 8.00 13.91
N ASP A 68 1.58 8.64 13.47
CA ASP A 68 0.70 8.13 12.40
C ASP A 68 1.46 7.97 11.08
N VAL A 69 2.28 8.96 10.71
CA VAL A 69 3.14 8.87 9.52
C VAL A 69 4.12 7.70 9.64
N CYS A 70 4.74 7.51 10.82
CA CYS A 70 5.66 6.40 11.06
C CYS A 70 4.95 5.03 10.95
N LYS A 71 3.73 4.90 11.50
CA LYS A 71 2.92 3.68 11.41
C LYS A 71 2.52 3.35 9.97
N ARG A 72 2.14 4.37 9.18
CA ARG A 72 1.85 4.19 7.75
C ARG A 72 3.09 3.79 6.96
N ALA A 73 4.23 4.42 7.23
CA ALA A 73 5.51 4.06 6.60
C ALA A 73 5.90 2.60 6.92
N LYS A 74 5.64 2.15 8.16
CA LYS A 74 5.86 0.77 8.59
C LYS A 74 5.02 -0.21 7.77
N GLY A 75 3.72 0.04 7.66
CA GLY A 75 2.82 -0.80 6.86
C GLY A 75 3.16 -0.79 5.36
N ALA A 76 3.68 0.32 4.83
CA ALA A 76 4.17 0.37 3.44
C ALA A 76 5.45 -0.47 3.24
N LEU A 77 6.35 -0.49 4.24
CA LEU A 77 7.58 -1.28 4.20
C LEU A 77 7.30 -2.78 4.36
N GLU A 78 6.38 -3.15 5.24
CA GLU A 78 5.95 -4.55 5.46
C GLU A 78 5.25 -5.14 4.23
N ARG A 79 4.35 -4.39 3.58
CA ARG A 79 3.69 -4.84 2.34
C ARG A 79 4.69 -5.13 1.22
N ARG A 80 5.77 -4.35 1.13
CA ARG A 80 6.87 -4.60 0.18
C ARG A 80 7.72 -5.81 0.55
N GLU A 81 7.82 -6.15 1.83
CA GLU A 81 8.52 -7.35 2.29
C GLU A 81 7.68 -8.63 2.08
N GLN A 82 6.36 -8.50 2.12
CA GLN A 82 5.41 -9.61 2.00
C GLN A 82 5.09 -10.04 0.56
N LEU A 83 5.81 -9.59 -0.48
CA LEU A 83 5.64 -10.20 -1.80
C LEU A 83 5.96 -11.71 -1.68
N PRO A 84 5.00 -12.62 -1.95
CA PRO A 84 5.27 -14.05 -1.94
C PRO A 84 6.47 -14.38 -2.83
N GLY A 85 7.46 -15.10 -2.28
CA GLY A 85 8.67 -15.51 -3.00
C GLY A 85 8.43 -16.46 -4.19
N ASP A 86 7.19 -16.95 -4.35
CA ASP A 86 6.73 -17.83 -5.43
C ASP A 86 5.84 -17.11 -6.46
N LEU A 87 5.88 -15.77 -6.53
CA LEU A 87 5.16 -15.05 -7.57
C LEU A 87 5.88 -15.20 -8.92
N PRO A 88 5.23 -15.76 -9.97
CA PRO A 88 5.78 -15.70 -11.32
C PRO A 88 6.05 -14.24 -11.67
N GLY A 89 7.25 -13.96 -12.24
CA GLY A 89 7.80 -12.61 -12.41
C GLY A 89 6.88 -11.58 -13.10
N GLN A 90 5.84 -12.05 -13.77
CA GLN A 90 4.78 -11.26 -14.41
C GLN A 90 3.89 -10.49 -13.41
N LEU A 91 3.77 -10.92 -12.14
CA LEU A 91 2.94 -10.23 -11.12
C LEU A 91 3.69 -9.10 -10.40
N ALA A 92 5.03 -9.14 -10.38
CA ALA A 92 5.85 -8.04 -9.85
C ALA A 92 5.75 -6.79 -10.73
N GLU A 93 5.54 -6.97 -12.04
CA GLU A 93 5.36 -5.88 -13.01
C GLU A 93 4.01 -5.17 -12.83
N ILE A 94 2.93 -5.90 -12.50
CA ILE A 94 1.60 -5.31 -12.29
C ILE A 94 1.57 -4.38 -11.07
N SER A 95 2.24 -4.75 -9.97
CA SER A 95 2.35 -3.89 -8.78
C SER A 95 3.19 -2.63 -9.02
N SER A 96 4.04 -2.62 -10.05
CA SER A 96 4.82 -1.46 -10.46
C SER A 96 4.00 -0.51 -11.35
N LEU A 97 2.97 -1.03 -12.03
CA LEU A 97 2.13 -0.28 -12.97
C LEU A 97 1.14 0.66 -12.26
N GLU A 98 0.61 0.30 -11.09
CA GLU A 98 -0.30 1.16 -10.31
C GLU A 98 0.39 2.43 -9.74
N THR A 99 1.71 2.59 -9.90
CA THR A 99 2.45 3.77 -9.41
C THR A 99 2.71 4.84 -10.50
N LEU A 100 2.28 4.64 -11.75
CA LEU A 100 2.50 5.61 -12.83
C LEU A 100 1.21 6.34 -13.21
N GLY A 101 0.76 7.21 -12.30
CA GLY A 101 -0.04 8.36 -12.68
C GLY A 101 0.88 9.40 -13.34
N GLY A 102 0.90 9.42 -14.67
CA GLY A 102 1.52 10.46 -15.50
C GLY A 102 2.85 10.06 -16.13
N ASP A 103 2.86 9.77 -17.43
CA ASP A 103 3.43 10.66 -18.45
C ASP A 103 3.12 10.11 -19.85
N ASP A 104 3.03 11.03 -20.80
CA ASP A 104 2.61 10.89 -22.20
C ASP A 104 3.62 10.05 -23.02
N SER A 105 3.52 8.72 -22.94
CA SER A 105 4.29 7.83 -23.82
C SER A 105 3.38 6.89 -24.60
N ASP A 106 3.55 6.94 -25.92
CA ASP A 106 2.81 6.29 -27.01
C ASP A 106 2.95 4.74 -27.04
N TYR A 107 2.97 4.11 -25.86
CA TYR A 107 2.89 2.67 -25.74
C TYR A 107 1.42 2.28 -25.85
N VAL A 108 1.05 1.79 -27.04
CA VAL A 108 -0.17 0.99 -27.22
C VAL A 108 -0.08 -0.19 -26.25
N VAL A 109 -0.69 -0.05 -25.08
CA VAL A 109 -0.91 -1.14 -24.11
C VAL A 109 -1.85 -2.10 -24.81
N ARG A 110 -1.29 -3.07 -25.53
CA ARG A 110 -2.05 -4.26 -25.90
C ARG A 110 -2.37 -4.96 -24.59
N PRO A 111 -3.64 -5.06 -24.15
CA PRO A 111 -3.95 -5.88 -23.01
C PRO A 111 -3.42 -7.28 -23.32
N HIS A 112 -2.45 -7.74 -22.53
CA HIS A 112 -1.94 -9.09 -22.66
C HIS A 112 -3.14 -10.03 -22.55
N ARG A 113 -3.20 -10.98 -23.50
CA ARG A 113 -4.19 -12.06 -23.52
C ARG A 113 -4.28 -12.60 -22.09
N GLY A 114 -5.41 -12.33 -21.43
CA GLY A 114 -5.59 -12.65 -20.02
C GLY A 114 -5.33 -14.12 -19.74
N ARG A 115 -5.16 -14.44 -18.45
CA ARG A 115 -5.16 -15.81 -17.92
C ARG A 115 -6.24 -16.61 -18.67
N MET A 116 -5.85 -17.67 -19.38
CA MET A 116 -6.82 -18.55 -20.02
C MET A 116 -7.79 -18.98 -18.93
N VAL A 117 -9.05 -18.54 -19.07
CA VAL A 117 -10.11 -18.94 -18.15
C VAL A 117 -10.18 -20.46 -18.24
N GLU A 118 -9.98 -21.14 -17.12
CA GLU A 118 -10.12 -22.59 -17.05
C GLU A 118 -11.60 -22.93 -17.28
N MET A 119 -11.96 -23.18 -18.54
CA MET A 119 -13.32 -23.53 -18.91
C MET A 119 -13.59 -24.97 -18.49
N GLN A 120 -14.73 -25.19 -17.84
CA GLN A 120 -15.17 -26.52 -17.42
C GLN A 120 -15.62 -27.37 -18.62
N SER A 121 -15.89 -26.75 -19.77
CA SER A 121 -16.27 -27.46 -21.01
C SER A 121 -15.92 -26.70 -22.30
N ALA A 122 -15.82 -27.41 -23.43
CA ALA A 122 -15.59 -26.80 -24.74
C ALA A 122 -16.71 -25.83 -25.17
N SER A 123 -17.96 -26.15 -24.83
CA SER A 123 -19.10 -25.27 -25.12
C SER A 123 -19.12 -24.00 -24.27
N GLU A 124 -18.45 -24.00 -23.12
CA GLU A 124 -18.21 -22.79 -22.35
C GLU A 124 -17.13 -21.93 -23.01
N ALA A 125 -16.04 -22.53 -23.51
CA ALA A 125 -15.00 -21.81 -24.25
C ALA A 125 -15.57 -21.06 -25.47
N ASP A 126 -16.40 -21.73 -26.27
CA ASP A 126 -17.04 -21.12 -27.45
C ASP A 126 -17.95 -19.94 -27.06
N ARG A 127 -18.65 -20.03 -25.92
CA ARG A 127 -19.52 -18.95 -25.42
C ARG A 127 -18.69 -17.75 -24.96
N PHE A 128 -17.60 -17.99 -24.24
CA PHE A 128 -16.73 -16.91 -23.78
C PHE A 128 -15.99 -16.21 -24.93
N GLU A 129 -15.58 -16.96 -25.95
CA GLU A 129 -14.98 -16.36 -27.14
C GLU A 129 -15.95 -15.43 -27.89
N GLN A 130 -17.25 -15.76 -27.88
CA GLN A 130 -18.30 -14.92 -28.47
C GLN A 130 -18.62 -13.65 -27.68
N MET A 131 -18.39 -13.64 -26.36
CA MET A 131 -18.75 -12.48 -25.52
C MET A 131 -17.82 -11.28 -25.71
N GLY A 132 -16.57 -11.50 -26.13
CA GLY A 132 -15.61 -10.41 -26.34
C GLY A 132 -15.22 -9.64 -25.07
N PRO A 133 -14.42 -8.57 -25.18
CA PRO A 133 -14.00 -7.76 -24.04
C PRO A 133 -15.15 -6.89 -23.51
N ILE A 134 -15.28 -6.80 -22.19
CA ILE A 134 -16.24 -5.90 -21.53
C ILE A 134 -15.82 -4.46 -21.80
N SER A 135 -16.73 -3.68 -22.39
CA SER A 135 -16.51 -2.28 -22.72
C SER A 135 -16.83 -1.36 -21.53
N GLY A 136 -16.18 -0.19 -21.45
CA GLY A 136 -16.41 0.76 -20.37
C GLY A 136 -17.85 1.26 -20.28
N ASP A 137 -18.54 1.36 -21.41
CA ASP A 137 -19.95 1.79 -21.49
C ASP A 137 -20.90 0.73 -20.92
N GLU A 138 -20.58 -0.56 -21.10
CA GLU A 138 -21.33 -1.67 -20.51
C GLU A 138 -21.22 -1.64 -18.99
N PHE A 139 -20.06 -1.25 -18.46
CA PHE A 139 -19.86 -1.11 -17.01
C PHE A 139 -20.65 0.06 -16.44
N GLN A 140 -20.65 1.21 -17.11
CA GLN A 140 -21.33 2.42 -16.62
C GLN A 140 -22.86 2.31 -16.68
N GLY A 141 -23.40 1.51 -17.59
CA GLY A 141 -24.84 1.27 -17.71
C GLY A 141 -25.41 0.25 -16.73
N LEU A 142 -24.59 -0.43 -15.94
CA LEU A 142 -25.05 -1.48 -15.02
C LEU A 142 -25.59 -0.88 -13.71
N ASP A 143 -26.85 -1.16 -13.42
CA ASP A 143 -27.47 -0.86 -12.13
C ASP A 143 -27.09 -1.94 -11.09
N LEU A 144 -26.15 -1.57 -10.21
CA LEU A 144 -25.65 -2.44 -9.16
C LEU A 144 -26.71 -2.77 -8.10
N GLU A 145 -27.71 -1.91 -7.88
CA GLU A 145 -28.76 -2.13 -6.90
C GLU A 145 -29.79 -3.16 -7.38
N ASP A 146 -30.12 -3.15 -8.68
CA ASP A 146 -30.95 -4.18 -9.29
C ASP A 146 -30.24 -5.55 -9.29
N LEU A 147 -28.95 -5.57 -9.64
CA LEU A 147 -28.15 -6.79 -9.62
C LEU A 147 -28.09 -7.41 -8.21
N THR A 148 -27.91 -6.58 -7.19
CA THR A 148 -27.86 -7.01 -5.79
C THR A 148 -29.18 -7.62 -5.34
N ARG A 149 -30.32 -7.02 -5.72
CA ARG A 149 -31.66 -7.57 -5.44
C ARG A 149 -31.87 -8.94 -6.08
N ARG A 150 -31.54 -9.06 -7.36
CA ARG A 150 -31.69 -10.34 -8.10
C ARG A 150 -30.85 -11.48 -7.54
N LEU A 151 -29.70 -11.17 -6.94
CA LEU A 151 -28.84 -12.17 -6.28
C LEU A 151 -29.33 -12.58 -4.88
N GLN A 152 -30.14 -11.75 -4.23
CA GLN A 152 -30.72 -12.07 -2.92
C GLN A 152 -32.04 -12.85 -3.04
N ASP A 153 -32.74 -12.72 -4.17
CA ASP A 153 -34.02 -13.38 -4.45
C ASP A 153 -33.89 -14.76 -5.15
N GLY A 154 -32.66 -15.25 -5.37
CA GLY A 154 -32.36 -16.56 -5.98
C GLY A 154 -31.80 -17.57 -4.98
#